data_AF-A0AAD8CDW2-F1
#
_entry.id   AF-A0AAD8CDW2-F1
#
_cell.length_a   1.000
_cell.length_b   1.000
_cell.length_c   1.000
_cell.angle_alpha   90.00
_cell.angle_beta   90.00
_cell.angle_gamma   90.00
#
_symmetry.space_group_name_H-M   'P 1'
#
loop_
_entity.id
_entity.type
_entity.pdbx_description
1 polymer ?
#
loop_
_entity_poly.entity_id
_entity_poly.type
_entity_poly.pdbx_seq_one_letter_code
_entity_poly.pdbx_strand_id
1 'polypeptide(L)'
;MKSLFLLALLCSAELISSFAVPANVEMDADSAVHADCAAHADCAAHADCAVHADCAAHADCAVDADSAAQADCAADADSATHADCTPHADCAADVEVKDWGAYCNATFPGLCETQSYSDGCHRYTFHSHAVSFSCAEVHCQHSHCGHLASVNNHCTNQALTCLTVQCNQVLTTWIGGQMSCRGFQWTDGSCWSYQNWYHGCPTSCGGSCVVLNWGVTGQWCNRQCCEPRPFICKGRH
;
A
#
# COMPACT_ATOMS: atom_id res chain seq x y z
N MET A 1 42.82 24.92 -33.77
CA MET A 1 44.15 24.98 -33.12
C MET A 1 44.81 26.32 -33.45
N LYS A 2 44.72 27.28 -32.55
CA LYS A 2 45.61 28.45 -32.43
C LYS A 2 45.45 28.98 -31.00
N SER A 3 46.58 28.92 -30.30
CA SER A 3 46.83 29.26 -28.91
C SER A 3 46.57 30.73 -28.61
N LEU A 4 46.08 31.06 -27.40
CA LEU A 4 46.67 32.14 -26.58
C LEU A 4 46.22 32.02 -25.12
N PHE A 5 47.18 31.67 -24.28
CA PHE A 5 47.23 31.79 -22.82
C PHE A 5 47.33 33.27 -22.40
N LEU A 6 46.81 33.61 -21.22
CA LEU A 6 47.44 34.38 -20.11
C LEU A 6 46.50 35.37 -19.40
N LEU A 7 46.42 35.17 -18.07
CA LEU A 7 46.31 36.15 -16.96
C LEU A 7 44.99 36.96 -16.85
N ALA A 8 44.39 37.19 -15.68
CA ALA A 8 44.93 37.30 -14.33
C ALA A 8 43.84 37.04 -13.26
N LEU A 9 44.26 36.49 -12.12
CA LEU A 9 43.63 36.66 -10.81
C LEU A 9 43.57 38.14 -10.43
N LEU A 10 42.54 38.53 -9.64
CA LEU A 10 42.53 39.41 -8.45
C LEU A 10 41.03 39.51 -8.03
N CYS A 11 40.60 38.97 -6.89
CA CYS A 11 40.75 39.44 -5.50
C CYS A 11 39.87 40.68 -5.16
N SER A 12 39.37 40.68 -3.91
CA SER A 12 38.58 41.69 -3.18
C SER A 12 37.06 41.47 -3.23
N ALA A 13 36.39 40.88 -2.23
CA ALA A 13 36.34 41.14 -0.78
C ALA A 13 35.56 42.42 -0.39
N GLU A 14 34.47 42.16 0.35
CA GLU A 14 33.74 42.97 1.34
C GLU A 14 32.86 44.14 0.91
N LEU A 15 31.59 44.09 1.36
CA LEU A 15 31.03 45.14 2.21
C LEU A 15 29.86 44.62 3.08
N ILE A 16 29.92 45.06 4.33
CA ILE A 16 29.12 44.72 5.52
C ILE A 16 27.99 45.74 5.70
N SER A 17 26.81 45.30 6.15
CA SER A 17 25.83 46.09 6.93
C SER A 17 24.97 45.06 7.67
N SER A 18 25.20 44.76 8.94
CA SER A 18 24.94 45.55 10.16
C SER A 18 23.54 46.17 10.17
N PHE A 19 22.59 45.46 10.79
CA PHE A 19 21.52 46.09 11.56
C PHE A 19 21.36 45.35 12.89
N ALA A 20 21.36 46.15 13.94
CA ALA A 20 21.53 45.76 15.34
C ALA A 20 20.24 45.17 15.95
N VAL A 21 20.45 44.21 16.85
CA VAL A 21 19.48 43.74 17.84
C VAL A 21 19.56 44.66 19.06
N PRO A 22 18.46 45.20 19.59
CA PRO A 22 18.42 45.64 20.98
C PRO A 22 18.02 44.47 21.87
N ALA A 23 18.90 44.17 22.83
CA ALA A 23 18.66 43.25 23.93
C ALA A 23 18.33 44.04 25.21
N ASN A 24 17.61 43.33 26.09
CA ASN A 24 17.47 43.49 27.55
C ASN A 24 16.16 44.10 28.04
N VAL A 25 15.52 43.64 29.12
CA VAL A 25 15.52 42.41 29.96
C VAL A 25 14.41 42.70 30.99
N GLU A 26 13.58 41.73 31.36
CA GLU A 26 13.35 41.40 32.78
C GLU A 26 12.71 40.01 32.92
N MET A 27 13.26 39.28 33.88
CA MET A 27 13.02 37.88 34.22
C MET A 27 11.83 37.77 35.15
N ASP A 28 10.94 36.82 34.89
CA ASP A 28 10.28 36.07 35.96
C ASP A 28 10.57 34.59 35.74
N ALA A 29 11.19 34.01 36.77
CA ALA A 29 11.51 32.60 36.85
C ALA A 29 10.26 31.83 37.23
N ASP A 30 9.91 30.82 36.44
CA ASP A 30 9.29 29.61 36.95
C ASP A 30 9.67 28.41 36.07
N SER A 31 9.75 27.27 36.74
CA SER A 31 10.70 26.19 36.47
C SER A 31 10.36 25.29 35.29
N ALA A 32 11.41 24.70 34.73
CA ALA A 32 11.38 23.67 33.71
C ALA A 32 10.66 22.39 34.17
N VAL A 33 9.57 22.01 33.48
CA VAL A 33 9.27 20.66 32.98
C VAL A 33 8.04 20.76 32.06
N HIS A 34 8.12 20.31 30.81
CA HIS A 34 6.93 19.97 30.03
C HIS A 34 7.07 18.52 29.57
N ALA A 35 6.55 17.62 30.41
CA ALA A 35 6.29 16.23 30.15
C ALA A 35 4.94 15.87 30.83
N ASP A 36 3.99 15.42 30.02
CA ASP A 36 2.79 14.62 30.32
C ASP A 36 1.64 15.16 31.22
N CYS A 37 0.44 15.14 30.59
CA CYS A 37 -0.89 14.75 31.09
C CYS A 37 -1.80 15.68 31.93
N ALA A 38 -3.02 15.83 31.39
CA ALA A 38 -4.35 15.85 32.03
C ALA A 38 -4.78 17.05 32.92
N ALA A 39 -5.82 17.79 32.48
CA ALA A 39 -7.16 17.79 33.10
C ALA A 39 -8.01 19.02 32.68
N HIS A 40 -9.20 18.72 32.17
CA HIS A 40 -10.47 19.46 32.23
C HIS A 40 -10.51 20.92 32.70
N ALA A 41 -11.13 21.78 31.87
CA ALA A 41 -12.30 22.57 32.25
C ALA A 41 -12.79 23.39 31.04
N ASP A 42 -13.86 22.93 30.39
CA ASP A 42 -14.98 23.82 30.10
C ASP A 42 -16.27 23.03 30.30
N CYS A 43 -16.99 23.51 31.31
CA CYS A 43 -18.11 22.90 31.99
C CYS A 43 -19.41 23.04 31.17
N ALA A 44 -20.24 22.00 31.20
CA ALA A 44 -21.52 22.00 31.92
C ALA A 44 -22.68 22.71 31.20
N ALA A 45 -23.48 21.91 30.50
CA ALA A 45 -24.92 21.97 30.66
C ALA A 45 -25.34 20.77 31.53
N HIS A 46 -25.74 21.08 32.75
CA HIS A 46 -26.18 20.19 33.82
C HIS A 46 -27.37 19.31 33.44
N ALA A 47 -27.35 18.04 33.86
CA ALA A 47 -28.23 17.49 34.89
C ALA A 47 -28.02 15.98 35.00
N ASP A 48 -27.54 15.54 36.17
CA ASP A 48 -27.82 14.25 36.82
C ASP A 48 -27.82 12.97 35.97
N CYS A 49 -26.72 12.19 36.02
CA CYS A 49 -26.79 10.72 36.10
C CYS A 49 -25.49 10.19 36.72
N ALA A 50 -25.40 10.35 38.04
CA ALA A 50 -24.55 9.49 38.83
C ALA A 50 -25.27 8.14 39.03
N VAL A 51 -24.47 7.08 39.13
CA VAL A 51 -24.72 5.82 39.83
C VAL A 51 -25.48 4.72 39.06
N HIS A 52 -24.75 3.61 38.93
CA HIS A 52 -25.21 2.22 39.02
C HIS A 52 -26.07 1.58 37.90
N ALA A 53 -25.43 0.58 37.30
CA ALA A 53 -25.89 -0.81 37.27
C ALA A 53 -27.15 -1.22 36.49
N ASP A 54 -27.91 -0.33 35.84
CA ASP A 54 -29.05 -0.75 35.01
C ASP A 54 -29.24 0.18 33.78
N CYS A 55 -28.51 -0.04 32.69
CA CYS A 55 -28.86 0.47 31.34
C CYS A 55 -28.54 -0.58 30.27
N ALA A 56 -28.99 -1.81 30.53
CA ALA A 56 -29.26 -2.79 29.49
C ALA A 56 -30.67 -2.54 28.96
N ALA A 57 -30.81 -1.56 28.06
CA ALA A 57 -31.90 -1.40 27.09
C ALA A 57 -31.84 0.04 26.56
N HIS A 58 -31.33 0.19 25.34
CA HIS A 58 -31.92 0.98 24.25
C HIS A 58 -30.80 1.34 23.28
N ALA A 59 -30.89 0.71 22.10
CA ALA A 59 -30.25 1.16 20.88
C ALA A 59 -30.65 2.62 20.60
N ASP A 60 -29.77 3.32 19.86
CA ASP A 60 -29.98 4.63 19.23
C ASP A 60 -29.21 5.81 19.86
N CYS A 61 -27.87 5.71 19.85
CA CYS A 61 -26.98 6.86 19.70
C CYS A 61 -26.30 6.78 18.32
N ALA A 62 -27.06 7.08 17.25
CA ALA A 62 -26.51 7.23 15.90
C ALA A 62 -26.12 8.70 15.67
N VAL A 63 -24.82 8.95 15.58
CA VAL A 63 -24.26 10.07 14.81
C VAL A 63 -23.10 9.51 13.99
N ASP A 64 -23.38 9.34 12.69
CA ASP A 64 -22.45 8.86 11.69
C ASP A 64 -21.26 9.82 11.50
N ALA A 65 -20.06 9.27 11.67
CA ALA A 65 -18.86 9.73 10.99
C ALA A 65 -18.06 8.47 10.60
N ASP A 66 -18.13 8.15 9.31
CA ASP A 66 -17.53 7.00 8.64
C ASP A 66 -16.12 6.66 9.15
N SER A 67 -15.97 5.56 9.89
CA SER A 67 -14.76 4.71 10.01
C SER A 67 -14.88 3.75 11.20
N ALA A 68 -15.59 2.62 11.05
CA ALA A 68 -15.32 1.36 11.79
C ALA A 68 -16.37 0.30 11.46
N ALA A 69 -16.23 -0.39 10.34
CA ALA A 69 -16.81 -1.74 10.22
C ALA A 69 -15.79 -2.73 10.81
N GLN A 70 -15.77 -2.85 12.14
CA GLN A 70 -15.16 -3.98 12.83
C GLN A 70 -16.24 -4.66 13.68
N ALA A 71 -16.54 -5.89 13.30
CA ALA A 71 -16.97 -7.00 14.14
C ALA A 71 -17.89 -6.69 15.34
N ASP A 72 -19.20 -6.67 15.09
CA ASP A 72 -20.21 -7.14 16.04
C ASP A 72 -21.39 -7.75 15.27
N CYS A 73 -21.16 -8.92 14.67
CA CYS A 73 -22.22 -9.83 14.22
C CYS A 73 -21.75 -11.27 14.47
N ALA A 74 -21.42 -11.58 15.73
CA ALA A 74 -21.39 -12.95 16.20
C ALA A 74 -22.45 -13.09 17.30
N ALA A 75 -23.52 -13.80 16.95
CA ALA A 75 -24.65 -14.22 17.76
C ALA A 75 -25.74 -13.18 18.05
N ASP A 76 -26.64 -12.99 17.07
CA ASP A 76 -28.07 -13.09 17.39
C ASP A 76 -28.82 -13.81 16.27
N ALA A 77 -29.59 -14.82 16.67
CA ALA A 77 -30.09 -15.90 15.83
C ALA A 77 -31.40 -15.58 15.08
N ASP A 78 -31.72 -14.31 14.82
CA ASP A 78 -33.06 -13.90 14.36
C ASP A 78 -33.12 -13.11 13.02
N SER A 79 -32.05 -13.00 12.24
CA SER A 79 -32.09 -12.33 10.92
C SER A 79 -32.06 -13.25 9.69
N ALA A 80 -32.58 -14.48 9.82
CA ALA A 80 -32.65 -15.48 8.74
C ALA A 80 -33.71 -15.18 7.64
N THR A 81 -34.02 -13.92 7.31
CA THR A 81 -35.03 -13.60 6.29
C THR A 81 -34.67 -12.54 5.25
N HIS A 82 -33.41 -12.08 5.16
CA HIS A 82 -32.98 -11.30 3.99
C HIS A 82 -32.31 -12.20 2.95
N ALA A 83 -33.13 -12.80 2.09
CA ALA A 83 -32.70 -13.67 0.99
C ALA A 83 -31.89 -12.96 -0.12
N ASP A 84 -31.68 -11.64 -0.01
CA ASP A 84 -31.00 -10.82 -1.03
C ASP A 84 -29.59 -10.32 -0.63
N CYS A 85 -29.08 -10.70 0.54
CA CYS A 85 -27.67 -10.46 0.88
C CYS A 85 -26.86 -11.75 0.70
N THR A 86 -26.85 -12.28 -0.52
CA THR A 86 -25.82 -13.22 -0.95
C THR A 86 -24.60 -12.39 -1.37
N PRO A 87 -23.52 -12.30 -0.57
CA PRO A 87 -22.24 -11.88 -1.13
C PRO A 87 -21.91 -12.86 -2.24
N HIS A 88 -21.45 -12.37 -3.39
CA HIS A 88 -20.89 -13.23 -4.43
C HIS A 88 -19.83 -14.10 -3.73
N ALA A 89 -20.05 -15.41 -3.67
CA ALA A 89 -19.35 -16.34 -2.78
C ALA A 89 -17.86 -16.53 -3.09
N ASP A 90 -17.30 -15.69 -3.97
CA ASP A 90 -16.01 -15.89 -4.61
C ASP A 90 -14.94 -14.84 -4.25
N CYS A 91 -15.28 -13.73 -3.56
CA CYS A 91 -14.26 -12.72 -3.20
C CYS A 91 -14.48 -12.10 -1.79
N ALA A 92 -14.68 -12.91 -0.73
CA ALA A 92 -14.74 -12.41 0.65
C ALA A 92 -13.87 -13.23 1.62
N ALA A 93 -12.70 -12.68 1.97
CA ALA A 93 -12.05 -12.79 3.27
C ALA A 93 -10.87 -11.80 3.30
N ASP A 94 -10.91 -10.84 4.22
CA ASP A 94 -9.73 -10.07 4.62
C ASP A 94 -8.81 -11.02 5.42
N VAL A 95 -7.84 -11.64 4.75
CA VAL A 95 -6.93 -12.61 5.37
C VAL A 95 -5.86 -11.87 6.18
N GLU A 96 -5.97 -11.91 7.51
CA GLU A 96 -4.88 -11.52 8.42
C GLU A 96 -3.68 -12.48 8.26
N VAL A 97 -2.77 -12.17 7.33
CA VAL A 97 -1.32 -12.48 7.20
C VAL A 97 -0.76 -13.87 7.56
N LYS A 98 -1.49 -14.85 8.13
CA LYS A 98 -0.89 -16.06 8.71
C LYS A 98 -1.32 -17.39 8.11
N ASP A 99 -2.23 -17.42 7.14
CA ASP A 99 -2.54 -18.67 6.45
C ASP A 99 -2.89 -18.49 4.96
N TRP A 100 -1.95 -17.93 4.19
CA TRP A 100 -2.00 -18.01 2.73
C TRP A 100 -2.06 -19.48 2.26
N GLY A 101 -1.56 -20.44 3.04
CA GLY A 101 -1.55 -21.86 2.67
C GLY A 101 -2.95 -22.44 2.50
N ALA A 102 -3.77 -22.39 3.54
CA ALA A 102 -5.14 -22.90 3.49
C ALA A 102 -5.99 -22.12 2.49
N TYR A 103 -5.89 -20.79 2.49
CA TYR A 103 -6.62 -19.92 1.57
C TYR A 103 -6.31 -20.27 0.10
N CYS A 104 -5.03 -20.31 -0.29
CA CYS A 104 -4.65 -20.55 -1.68
C CYS A 104 -5.05 -21.95 -2.15
N ASN A 105 -4.95 -22.96 -1.30
CA ASN A 105 -5.33 -24.32 -1.66
C ASN A 105 -6.86 -24.48 -1.83
N ALA A 106 -7.65 -23.76 -1.05
CA ALA A 106 -9.10 -23.77 -1.14
C ALA A 106 -9.62 -22.96 -2.35
N THR A 107 -9.08 -21.76 -2.57
CA THR A 107 -9.58 -20.82 -3.59
C THR A 107 -8.96 -21.05 -4.97
N PHE A 108 -7.71 -21.50 -5.04
CA PHE A 108 -6.98 -21.73 -6.30
C PHE A 108 -6.37 -23.14 -6.35
N PRO A 109 -7.20 -24.20 -6.41
CA PRO A 109 -6.72 -25.57 -6.45
C PRO A 109 -5.88 -25.82 -7.72
N GLY A 110 -4.75 -26.50 -7.59
CA GLY A 110 -3.88 -26.82 -8.73
C GLY A 110 -2.92 -25.69 -9.16
N LEU A 111 -2.97 -24.52 -8.49
CA LEU A 111 -2.18 -23.35 -8.86
C LEU A 111 -0.67 -23.60 -8.72
N CYS A 112 -0.25 -24.28 -7.65
CA CYS A 112 1.16 -24.51 -7.38
C CYS A 112 1.78 -25.59 -8.27
N GLU A 113 1.00 -26.56 -8.71
CA GLU A 113 1.41 -27.61 -9.65
C GLU A 113 1.64 -27.03 -11.04
N THR A 114 0.74 -26.13 -11.49
CA THR A 114 0.79 -25.54 -12.83
C THR A 114 1.73 -24.35 -12.94
N GLN A 115 2.11 -23.72 -11.81
CA GLN A 115 2.94 -22.51 -11.77
C GLN A 115 2.37 -21.37 -12.63
N SER A 116 1.05 -21.38 -12.83
CA SER A 116 0.36 -20.41 -13.67
C SER A 116 -1.09 -20.23 -13.23
N TYR A 117 -1.57 -19.00 -13.30
CA TYR A 117 -2.98 -18.66 -13.09
C TYR A 117 -3.61 -18.26 -14.42
N SER A 118 -4.90 -18.52 -14.62
CA SER A 118 -5.65 -18.11 -15.80
C SER A 118 -6.99 -17.51 -15.39
N ASP A 119 -7.33 -16.36 -15.97
CA ASP A 119 -8.64 -15.72 -15.82
C ASP A 119 -9.60 -16.03 -16.99
N GLY A 120 -9.22 -16.99 -17.84
CA GLY A 120 -9.94 -17.38 -19.05
C GLY A 120 -9.56 -16.57 -20.30
N CYS A 121 -9.07 -15.34 -20.14
CA CYS A 121 -8.59 -14.50 -21.26
C CYS A 121 -7.07 -14.37 -21.28
N HIS A 122 -6.47 -14.36 -20.10
CA HIS A 122 -5.05 -14.16 -19.90
C HIS A 122 -4.47 -15.28 -19.04
N ARG A 123 -3.22 -15.60 -19.33
CA ARG A 123 -2.42 -16.53 -18.54
C ARG A 123 -1.29 -15.77 -17.86
N TYR A 124 -1.20 -15.96 -16.54
CA TYR A 124 -0.21 -15.37 -15.67
C TYR A 124 0.83 -16.43 -15.32
N THR A 125 2.10 -16.16 -15.61
CA THR A 125 3.21 -17.10 -15.35
C THR A 125 4.24 -16.46 -14.45
N PHE A 126 4.64 -17.19 -13.40
CA PHE A 126 5.69 -16.75 -12.50
C PHE A 126 7.07 -17.13 -13.03
N HIS A 127 8.02 -16.22 -12.89
CA HIS A 127 9.41 -16.42 -13.26
C HIS A 127 10.31 -16.11 -12.06
N SER A 128 11.01 -17.14 -11.57
CA SER A 128 11.83 -17.08 -10.36
C SER A 128 13.17 -16.36 -10.54
N HIS A 129 13.67 -16.24 -11.77
CA HIS A 129 14.95 -15.58 -12.04
C HIS A 129 14.84 -14.07 -11.82
N ALA A 130 15.70 -13.54 -10.95
CA ALA A 130 15.63 -12.15 -10.55
C ALA A 130 16.33 -11.22 -11.55
N VAL A 131 15.60 -10.24 -12.09
CA VAL A 131 16.11 -9.26 -13.06
C VAL A 131 15.53 -7.86 -12.77
N SER A 132 16.09 -6.83 -13.41
CA SER A 132 15.53 -5.48 -13.33
C SER A 132 14.14 -5.41 -13.97
N PHE A 133 13.34 -4.40 -13.61
CA PHE A 133 11.99 -4.22 -14.16
C PHE A 133 11.99 -4.18 -15.69
N SER A 134 12.90 -3.40 -16.30
CA SER A 134 12.98 -3.29 -17.76
C SER A 134 13.37 -4.62 -18.42
N CYS A 135 14.26 -5.40 -17.81
CA CYS A 135 14.61 -6.73 -18.31
C CYS A 135 13.44 -7.72 -18.19
N ALA A 136 12.67 -7.63 -17.09
CA ALA A 136 11.49 -8.46 -16.88
C ALA A 136 10.39 -8.16 -17.91
N GLU A 137 10.14 -6.88 -18.20
CA GLU A 137 9.19 -6.45 -19.23
C GLU A 137 9.59 -6.98 -20.61
N VAL A 138 10.87 -6.85 -21.00
CA VAL A 138 11.38 -7.40 -22.25
C VAL A 138 11.25 -8.93 -22.29
N HIS A 139 11.43 -9.62 -21.17
CA HIS A 139 11.22 -11.07 -21.09
C HIS A 139 9.76 -11.45 -21.38
N CYS A 140 8.80 -10.74 -20.78
CA CYS A 140 7.39 -10.98 -20.98
C CYS A 140 6.94 -10.66 -22.42
N GLN A 141 7.49 -9.62 -23.03
CA GLN A 141 7.21 -9.27 -24.43
C GLN A 141 7.65 -10.37 -25.41
N HIS A 142 8.78 -11.03 -25.14
CA HIS A 142 9.22 -12.17 -25.94
C HIS A 142 8.43 -13.45 -25.62
N SER A 143 7.85 -13.54 -24.43
CA SER A 143 7.10 -14.71 -23.96
C SER A 143 5.61 -14.55 -24.27
N HIS A 144 5.13 -15.19 -25.34
CA HIS A 144 3.71 -15.16 -25.75
C HIS A 144 3.16 -13.76 -26.07
N CYS A 145 4.03 -12.81 -26.49
CA CYS A 145 3.64 -11.42 -26.74
C CYS A 145 2.92 -10.78 -25.54
N GLY A 146 3.37 -11.14 -24.33
CA GLY A 146 2.80 -10.66 -23.08
C GLY A 146 3.47 -9.38 -22.58
N HIS A 147 3.11 -9.01 -21.36
CA HIS A 147 3.68 -7.89 -20.62
C HIS A 147 3.85 -8.30 -19.17
N LEU A 148 4.55 -7.50 -18.36
CA LEU A 148 4.45 -7.68 -16.92
C LEU A 148 2.99 -7.57 -16.46
N ALA A 149 2.64 -8.34 -15.43
CA ALA A 149 1.25 -8.55 -15.05
C ALA A 149 0.55 -7.25 -14.61
N SER A 150 -0.54 -6.90 -15.27
CA SER A 150 -1.52 -5.92 -14.78
C SER A 150 -2.44 -6.56 -13.74
N VAL A 151 -2.83 -5.84 -12.69
CA VAL A 151 -3.80 -6.33 -11.70
C VAL A 151 -5.01 -5.40 -11.66
N ASN A 152 -6.16 -5.90 -12.13
CA ASN A 152 -7.36 -5.06 -12.35
C ASN A 152 -8.52 -5.38 -11.41
N ASN A 153 -8.38 -6.37 -10.54
CA ASN A 153 -9.38 -6.73 -9.53
C ASN A 153 -8.73 -7.47 -8.36
N HIS A 154 -9.49 -7.59 -7.27
CA HIS A 154 -9.08 -8.24 -6.03
C HIS A 154 -8.73 -9.72 -6.21
N CYS A 155 -9.57 -10.45 -6.95
CA CYS A 155 -9.41 -11.89 -7.14
C CYS A 155 -8.12 -12.23 -7.95
N THR A 156 -7.75 -11.42 -8.95
CA THR A 156 -6.43 -11.51 -9.62
C THR A 156 -5.29 -11.22 -8.64
N ASN A 157 -5.41 -10.20 -7.78
CA ASN A 157 -4.38 -9.88 -6.79
C ASN A 157 -4.11 -11.07 -5.85
N GLN A 158 -5.18 -11.69 -5.35
CA GLN A 158 -5.08 -12.86 -4.48
C GLN A 158 -4.46 -14.05 -5.21
N ALA A 159 -4.87 -14.34 -6.44
CA ALA A 159 -4.28 -15.41 -7.25
C ALA A 159 -2.77 -15.23 -7.46
N LEU A 160 -2.33 -14.01 -7.79
CA LEU A 160 -0.91 -13.72 -7.95
C LEU A 160 -0.15 -13.77 -6.61
N THR A 161 -0.79 -13.39 -5.51
CA THR A 161 -0.24 -13.53 -4.16
C THR A 161 -0.03 -15.01 -3.81
N CYS A 162 -1.00 -15.85 -4.09
CA CYS A 162 -0.90 -17.30 -3.93
C CYS A 162 0.20 -17.90 -4.78
N LEU A 163 0.25 -17.53 -6.07
CA LEU A 163 1.28 -17.99 -6.99
C LEU A 163 2.69 -17.66 -6.49
N THR A 164 2.87 -16.57 -5.77
CA THR A 164 4.20 -16.10 -5.32
C THR A 164 4.53 -16.55 -3.89
N VAL A 165 3.72 -16.19 -2.90
CA VAL A 165 3.99 -16.52 -1.49
C VAL A 165 3.88 -18.01 -1.24
N GLN A 166 2.78 -18.62 -1.66
CA GLN A 166 2.52 -20.03 -1.35
C GLN A 166 3.31 -20.96 -2.26
N CYS A 167 3.17 -20.79 -3.59
CA CYS A 167 3.71 -21.76 -4.54
C CYS A 167 5.21 -21.61 -4.79
N ASN A 168 5.77 -20.40 -4.60
CA ASN A 168 7.15 -20.09 -4.94
C ASN A 168 7.98 -19.56 -3.77
N GLN A 169 7.38 -19.36 -2.59
CA GLN A 169 8.06 -18.85 -1.39
C GLN A 169 8.79 -17.52 -1.65
N VAL A 170 8.22 -16.69 -2.53
CA VAL A 170 8.80 -15.39 -2.90
C VAL A 170 8.06 -14.26 -2.22
N LEU A 171 8.84 -13.44 -1.51
CA LEU A 171 8.32 -12.35 -0.68
C LEU A 171 7.91 -11.13 -1.48
N THR A 172 8.59 -10.79 -2.58
CA THR A 172 8.25 -9.61 -3.40
C THR A 172 8.58 -9.83 -4.86
N THR A 173 7.67 -9.41 -5.75
CA THR A 173 7.72 -9.79 -7.17
C THR A 173 7.34 -8.60 -8.05
N TRP A 174 8.02 -8.39 -9.17
CA TRP A 174 7.65 -7.35 -10.14
C TRP A 174 6.29 -7.66 -10.78
N ILE A 175 5.45 -6.64 -10.83
CA ILE A 175 4.22 -6.57 -11.63
C ILE A 175 4.32 -5.37 -12.57
N GLY A 176 3.45 -5.25 -13.57
CA GLY A 176 3.60 -4.28 -14.66
C GLY A 176 3.30 -2.82 -14.29
N GLY A 177 3.22 -2.50 -13.01
CA GLY A 177 2.90 -1.15 -12.55
C GLY A 177 4.14 -0.26 -12.60
N GLN A 178 4.01 0.92 -13.19
CA GLN A 178 5.07 1.92 -13.18
C GLN A 178 4.50 3.34 -13.04
N MET A 179 5.26 4.20 -12.37
CA MET A 179 4.97 5.61 -12.20
C MET A 179 5.46 6.40 -13.42
N SER A 180 4.54 7.09 -14.07
CA SER A 180 4.81 8.07 -15.11
C SER A 180 4.66 9.51 -14.57
N CYS A 181 4.91 10.51 -15.42
CA CYS A 181 4.61 11.90 -15.08
C CYS A 181 3.11 12.18 -14.84
N ARG A 182 2.22 11.28 -15.30
CA ARG A 182 0.76 11.41 -15.16
C ARG A 182 0.17 10.51 -14.06
N GLY A 183 1.01 9.84 -13.29
CA GLY A 183 0.59 8.86 -12.29
C GLY A 183 0.96 7.43 -12.67
N PHE A 184 0.46 6.47 -11.87
CA PHE A 184 0.69 5.05 -12.10
C PHE A 184 -0.08 4.52 -13.30
N GLN A 185 0.56 3.64 -14.05
CA GLN A 185 0.01 2.97 -15.23
C GLN A 185 0.54 1.54 -15.34
N TRP A 186 -0.19 0.69 -16.06
CA TRP A 186 0.27 -0.65 -16.43
C TRP A 186 1.10 -0.62 -17.73
N THR A 187 2.11 -1.48 -17.83
CA THR A 187 2.95 -1.60 -19.03
C THR A 187 2.20 -2.21 -20.22
N ASP A 188 1.17 -3.01 -19.97
CA ASP A 188 0.31 -3.62 -20.99
C ASP A 188 -0.77 -2.68 -21.54
N GLY A 189 -0.85 -1.45 -21.02
CA GLY A 189 -1.83 -0.44 -21.42
C GLY A 189 -3.22 -0.63 -20.81
N SER A 190 -3.44 -1.60 -19.91
CA SER A 190 -4.72 -1.74 -19.22
C SER A 190 -5.00 -0.55 -18.31
N CYS A 191 -6.28 -0.31 -18.01
CA CYS A 191 -6.68 0.77 -17.12
C CYS A 191 -6.14 0.56 -15.70
N TRP A 192 -5.66 1.63 -15.06
CA TRP A 192 -5.29 1.63 -13.64
C TRP A 192 -6.54 1.75 -12.75
N SER A 193 -7.37 0.70 -12.72
CA SER A 193 -8.70 0.72 -12.07
C SER A 193 -8.74 0.07 -10.69
N TYR A 194 -7.72 -0.71 -10.32
CA TYR A 194 -7.62 -1.40 -9.05
C TYR A 194 -6.26 -1.10 -8.40
N GLN A 195 -6.27 -0.95 -7.08
CA GLN A 195 -5.08 -0.62 -6.31
C GLN A 195 -5.12 -1.37 -4.98
N ASN A 196 -3.99 -1.95 -4.58
CA ASN A 196 -3.85 -2.63 -3.30
C ASN A 196 -2.56 -2.21 -2.59
N TRP A 197 -2.37 -0.90 -2.38
CA TRP A 197 -1.15 -0.37 -1.78
C TRP A 197 -0.99 -0.80 -0.32
N TYR A 198 0.24 -1.12 0.06
CA TYR A 198 0.62 -1.31 1.46
C TYR A 198 0.57 0.05 2.18
N HIS A 199 0.28 0.03 3.47
CA HIS A 199 0.24 1.26 4.27
C HIS A 199 1.56 2.04 4.19
N GLY A 200 1.51 3.30 3.78
CA GLY A 200 2.70 4.14 3.57
C GLY A 200 3.35 4.01 2.19
N CYS A 201 2.79 3.20 1.28
CA CYS A 201 3.15 3.15 -0.12
C CYS A 201 2.06 3.82 -0.99
N PRO A 202 2.42 4.41 -2.14
CA PRO A 202 3.77 4.61 -2.64
C PRO A 202 4.56 5.68 -1.87
N THR A 203 5.89 5.54 -1.83
CA THR A 203 6.82 6.47 -1.19
C THR A 203 7.52 7.36 -2.23
N SER A 204 7.87 8.60 -1.88
CA SER A 204 8.55 9.53 -2.80
C SER A 204 9.96 9.08 -3.21
N CYS A 205 10.67 8.37 -2.33
CA CYS A 205 12.02 7.85 -2.58
C CYS A 205 12.05 6.36 -3.01
N GLY A 206 10.90 5.70 -3.04
CA GLY A 206 10.80 4.27 -3.32
C GLY A 206 11.20 3.89 -4.74
N GLY A 207 11.16 4.82 -5.70
CA GLY A 207 11.37 4.55 -7.12
C GLY A 207 10.05 4.47 -7.89
N SER A 208 10.11 4.08 -9.15
CA SER A 208 8.96 4.20 -10.06
C SER A 208 8.31 2.85 -10.43
N CYS A 209 8.80 1.72 -9.94
CA CYS A 209 8.31 0.40 -10.37
C CYS A 209 7.57 -0.34 -9.25
N VAL A 210 6.50 -1.05 -9.56
CA VAL A 210 5.60 -1.63 -8.55
C VAL A 210 5.93 -3.10 -8.29
N VAL A 211 6.02 -3.45 -7.01
CA VAL A 211 6.13 -4.83 -6.54
C VAL A 211 4.85 -5.28 -5.85
N LEU A 212 4.50 -6.55 -6.04
CA LEU A 212 3.47 -7.28 -5.30
C LEU A 212 4.08 -7.91 -4.04
N ASN A 213 3.24 -8.12 -3.01
CA ASN A 213 3.52 -8.76 -1.72
C ASN A 213 4.48 -8.02 -0.79
N TRP A 214 4.42 -6.69 -0.76
CA TRP A 214 5.15 -5.96 0.25
C TRP A 214 4.75 -6.42 1.66
N GLY A 215 5.71 -6.84 2.48
CA GLY A 215 5.43 -7.40 3.81
C GLY A 215 4.68 -8.74 3.81
N VAL A 216 4.63 -9.46 2.68
CA VAL A 216 3.91 -10.75 2.54
C VAL A 216 2.39 -10.61 2.71
N THR A 217 1.83 -9.42 2.47
CA THR A 217 0.41 -9.14 2.70
C THR A 217 -0.46 -9.21 1.43
N GLY A 218 0.11 -9.50 0.27
CA GLY A 218 -0.59 -9.32 -1.01
C GLY A 218 -0.68 -7.87 -1.49
N GLN A 219 -0.19 -6.91 -0.70
CA GLN A 219 -0.24 -5.49 -1.03
C GLN A 219 1.01 -5.01 -1.78
N TRP A 220 0.92 -3.81 -2.35
CA TRP A 220 1.90 -3.28 -3.29
C TRP A 220 2.79 -2.21 -2.66
N CYS A 221 4.00 -2.08 -3.18
CA CYS A 221 4.81 -0.90 -2.93
C CYS A 221 5.63 -0.53 -4.17
N ASN A 222 6.10 0.72 -4.24
CA ASN A 222 7.03 1.14 -5.28
C ASN A 222 8.48 0.92 -4.85
N ARG A 223 9.30 0.46 -5.80
CA ARG A 223 10.71 0.10 -5.66
C ARG A 223 11.56 0.66 -6.80
N GLN A 224 12.87 0.71 -6.57
CA GLN A 224 13.85 1.13 -7.55
C GLN A 224 13.86 0.13 -8.70
N CYS A 225 13.56 0.60 -9.91
CA CYS A 225 13.37 -0.26 -11.10
C CYS A 225 14.59 -1.13 -11.45
N CYS A 226 15.78 -0.70 -11.03
CA CYS A 226 17.03 -1.40 -11.26
C CYS A 226 17.25 -2.59 -10.29
N GLU A 227 16.45 -2.72 -9.22
CA GLU A 227 16.59 -3.82 -8.27
C GLU A 227 16.24 -5.17 -8.95
N PRO A 228 17.06 -6.22 -8.78
CA PRO A 228 16.74 -7.53 -9.34
C PRO A 228 15.64 -8.19 -8.52
N ARG A 229 14.53 -8.60 -9.17
CA ARG A 229 13.45 -9.35 -8.52
C ARG A 229 12.84 -10.38 -9.46
N PRO A 230 12.28 -11.48 -8.93
CA PRO A 230 11.36 -12.34 -9.68
C PRO A 230 10.19 -11.53 -10.23
N PHE A 231 9.49 -12.04 -11.23
CA PHE A 231 8.44 -11.30 -11.92
C PHE A 231 7.32 -12.20 -12.44
N ILE A 232 6.17 -11.59 -12.72
CA ILE A 232 5.01 -12.29 -13.29
C ILE A 232 4.71 -11.69 -14.65
N CYS A 233 4.65 -12.55 -15.67
CA CYS A 233 4.17 -12.17 -16.99
C CYS A 233 2.67 -12.43 -17.10
N LYS A 234 1.97 -11.59 -17.86
CA LYS A 234 0.59 -11.77 -18.33
C LYS A 234 0.63 -11.85 -19.85
N GLY A 235 0.24 -13.00 -20.40
CA GLY A 235 0.13 -13.23 -21.84
C GLY A 235 -1.29 -13.63 -22.23
N ARG A 236 -1.54 -13.73 -23.54
CA ARG A 236 -2.78 -14.36 -24.03
C ARG A 236 -2.72 -15.86 -23.77
N HIS A 237 -3.89 -16.44 -23.47
CA HIS A 237 -4.05 -17.86 -23.25
C HIS A 237 -3.66 -18.69 -24.49
#